data_AF-X1TCK6-F1
#
_entry.id   AF-X1TCK6-F1
#
_cell.length_a   1.000
_cell.length_b   1.000
_cell.length_c   1.000
_cell.angle_alpha   90.00
_cell.angle_beta   90.00
_cell.angle_gamma   90.00
#
_symmetry.space_group_name_H-M   'P 1'
#
loop_
_entity.id
_entity.type
_entity.pdbx_description
1 polymer ?
#
loop_
_entity_poly.entity_id
_entity_poly.type
_entity_poly.pdbx_seq_one_letter_code
_entity_poly.pdbx_strand_id
1 'polypeptide(L)'
;PLILFKNRLESFDFSLPEGQSADEIIEETLREVSLYQKWNGGFSFWQDSSYDSPYLTAYTLFILKKAQDAGYAVPLTVMERGSAYLQEFLHGKLKKEKYPYGSASWISSQAFSLYVLSLIGKPEPAYIEHLYKKRDELPLFARTFLLKAIHLEGNKQAMQEDLVRDIMNKIKISPTTAYFEEKEAMPWVFHSNLRTTAMILQTLIEIEEEPASAAQIVRWLTKEEQSRWMSTQDNAYYLYALDEYFRRYEAEEPKFRVEVTLAGKTILEHFFLKRTEEISQQKIEMASLEKGEKLPLR
;
A
#
# COMPACT_ATOMS: atom_id res chain seq x y z
N PRO A 1 5.07 -4.96 7.80
CA PRO A 1 5.35 -3.80 8.69
C PRO A 1 6.81 -3.75 9.14
N LEU A 2 7.30 -4.71 9.93
CA LEU A 2 8.65 -4.65 10.51
C LEU A 2 9.78 -4.41 9.48
N ILE A 3 9.80 -5.15 8.36
CA ILE A 3 10.80 -4.95 7.30
C ILE A 3 10.74 -3.55 6.68
N LEU A 4 9.54 -3.06 6.39
CA LEU A 4 9.32 -1.79 5.67
C LEU A 4 9.40 -0.55 6.60
N PHE A 5 9.21 -0.74 7.91
CA PHE A 5 8.97 0.34 8.89
C PHE A 5 9.96 0.37 10.04
N LYS A 6 10.94 -0.53 10.09
CA LYS A 6 11.84 -0.72 11.24
C LYS A 6 12.37 0.61 11.82
N ASN A 7 12.80 1.53 10.97
CA ASN A 7 13.42 2.79 11.38
C ASN A 7 12.42 3.85 11.89
N ARG A 8 11.12 3.57 11.85
CA ARG A 8 10.05 4.49 12.28
C ARG A 8 9.06 3.84 13.24
N LEU A 9 9.31 2.60 13.72
CA LEU A 9 8.40 1.89 14.62
C LEU A 9 8.09 2.68 15.90
N GLU A 10 9.08 3.44 16.42
CA GLU A 10 8.91 4.31 17.59
C GLU A 10 7.90 5.44 17.38
N SER A 11 7.68 5.87 16.12
CA SER A 11 6.73 6.94 15.79
C SER A 11 5.26 6.47 15.74
N PHE A 12 5.03 5.15 15.75
CA PHE A 12 3.71 4.53 15.55
C PHE A 12 3.27 3.65 16.74
N ASP A 13 3.88 3.84 17.92
CA ASP A 13 3.59 3.10 19.18
C ASP A 13 3.48 1.57 18.98
N PHE A 14 4.30 1.01 18.09
CA PHE A 14 4.25 -0.41 17.75
C PHE A 14 4.93 -1.24 18.84
N SER A 15 4.15 -2.01 19.60
CA SER A 15 4.69 -2.90 20.62
C SER A 15 5.22 -4.20 20.02
N LEU A 16 6.49 -4.50 20.30
CA LEU A 16 7.10 -5.80 20.00
C LEU A 16 6.83 -6.78 21.15
N PRO A 17 6.80 -8.11 20.89
CA PRO A 17 6.83 -9.12 21.94
C PRO A 17 7.96 -8.86 22.95
N GLU A 18 7.67 -9.03 24.24
CA GLU A 18 8.66 -8.79 25.30
C GLU A 18 9.95 -9.59 25.07
N GLY A 19 11.08 -8.88 25.05
CA GLY A 19 12.41 -9.50 24.93
C GLY A 19 12.87 -9.85 23.51
N GLN A 20 12.10 -9.53 22.46
CA GLN A 20 12.53 -9.69 21.07
C GLN A 20 12.72 -8.35 20.36
N SER A 21 13.83 -8.24 19.64
CA SER A 21 14.07 -7.16 18.68
C SER A 21 13.29 -7.39 17.38
N ALA A 22 13.04 -6.31 16.62
CA ALA A 22 12.42 -6.42 15.30
C ALA A 22 13.26 -7.30 14.35
N ASP A 23 14.58 -7.28 14.47
CA ASP A 23 15.49 -8.09 13.65
C ASP A 23 15.33 -9.58 13.91
N GLU A 24 15.29 -9.99 15.18
CA GLU A 24 15.11 -11.39 15.55
C GLU A 24 13.80 -11.95 14.99
N ILE A 25 12.71 -11.19 15.09
CA ILE A 25 11.40 -11.59 14.54
C ILE A 25 11.45 -11.71 13.03
N ILE A 26 12.09 -10.75 12.34
CA ILE A 26 12.24 -10.79 10.88
C ILE A 26 13.06 -12.01 10.47
N GLU A 27 14.22 -12.23 11.06
CA GLU A 27 15.10 -13.35 10.72
C GLU A 27 14.46 -14.71 10.99
N GLU A 28 13.77 -14.87 12.13
CA GLU A 28 13.03 -16.09 12.45
C GLU A 28 11.93 -16.35 11.41
N THR A 29 11.12 -15.33 11.10
CA THR A 29 10.06 -15.43 10.09
C THR A 29 10.63 -15.80 8.70
N LEU A 30 11.77 -15.22 8.32
CA LEU A 30 12.42 -15.52 7.04
C LEU A 30 12.99 -16.95 6.98
N ARG A 31 13.42 -17.52 8.11
CA ARG A 31 13.86 -18.93 8.18
C ARG A 31 12.67 -19.88 8.02
N GLU A 32 11.54 -19.56 8.62
CA GLU A 32 10.34 -20.40 8.64
C GLU A 32 9.49 -20.31 7.36
N VAL A 33 9.69 -19.28 6.54
CA VAL A 33 8.86 -19.04 5.33
C VAL A 33 8.76 -20.27 4.41
N SER A 34 9.83 -21.07 4.34
CA SER A 34 9.89 -22.28 3.53
C SER A 34 8.91 -23.37 3.99
N LEU A 35 8.53 -23.40 5.26
CA LEU A 35 7.55 -24.33 5.83
C LEU A 35 6.14 -24.15 5.25
N TYR A 36 5.87 -22.97 4.69
CA TYR A 36 4.59 -22.61 4.08
C TYR A 36 4.59 -22.77 2.55
N GLN A 37 5.74 -23.09 1.95
CA GLN A 37 5.87 -23.30 0.51
C GLN A 37 5.52 -24.75 0.14
N LYS A 38 4.62 -24.92 -0.83
CA LYS A 38 4.19 -26.22 -1.35
C LYS A 38 5.14 -26.75 -2.42
N TRP A 39 4.96 -28.02 -2.77
CA TRP A 39 5.79 -28.73 -3.74
C TRP A 39 5.82 -28.06 -5.12
N ASN A 40 4.72 -27.41 -5.53
CA ASN A 40 4.59 -26.66 -6.77
C ASN A 40 5.19 -25.24 -6.69
N GLY A 41 5.75 -24.82 -5.54
CA GLY A 41 6.36 -23.51 -5.33
C GLY A 41 5.40 -22.43 -4.79
N GLY A 42 4.10 -22.67 -4.81
CA GLY A 42 3.10 -21.76 -4.23
C GLY A 42 3.12 -21.74 -2.70
N PHE A 43 2.62 -20.67 -2.09
CA PHE A 43 2.53 -20.52 -0.63
C PHE A 43 1.09 -20.70 -0.13
N SER A 44 0.96 -21.23 1.08
CA SER A 44 -0.32 -21.39 1.78
C SER A 44 -0.32 -20.66 3.13
N PHE A 45 -1.50 -20.35 3.66
CA PHE A 45 -1.65 -19.73 4.98
C PHE A 45 -1.23 -20.65 6.14
N TRP A 46 -1.39 -21.97 5.98
CA TRP A 46 -1.10 -22.97 7.02
C TRP A 46 -0.22 -24.07 6.45
N GLN A 47 0.74 -24.55 7.25
CA GLN A 47 1.73 -25.56 6.82
C GLN A 47 1.05 -26.84 6.31
N ASP A 48 -0.04 -27.26 6.96
CA ASP A 48 -0.83 -28.45 6.65
C ASP A 48 -1.90 -28.23 5.56
N SER A 49 -2.04 -27.00 5.05
CA SER A 49 -3.03 -26.70 4.01
C SER A 49 -2.75 -27.50 2.74
N SER A 50 -3.80 -28.08 2.15
CA SER A 50 -3.71 -28.82 0.89
C SER A 50 -3.73 -27.93 -0.36
N TYR A 51 -3.95 -26.61 -0.18
CA TYR A 51 -4.04 -25.65 -1.27
C TYR A 51 -3.05 -24.51 -1.03
N ASP A 52 -2.37 -24.10 -2.09
CA ASP A 52 -1.64 -22.85 -2.15
C ASP A 52 -2.58 -21.66 -2.44
N SER A 53 -2.04 -20.45 -2.52
CA SER A 53 -2.78 -19.23 -2.83
C SER A 53 -1.94 -18.36 -3.77
N PRO A 54 -2.41 -18.06 -4.99
CA PRO A 54 -1.66 -17.22 -5.93
C PRO A 54 -1.40 -15.82 -5.38
N TYR A 55 -2.42 -15.20 -4.76
CA TYR A 55 -2.27 -13.90 -4.13
C TYR A 55 -1.25 -13.90 -3.00
N LEU A 56 -1.33 -14.92 -2.12
CA LEU A 56 -0.38 -15.05 -1.02
C LEU A 56 1.04 -15.29 -1.53
N THR A 57 1.20 -16.08 -2.59
CA THR A 57 2.51 -16.32 -3.20
C THR A 57 3.13 -15.03 -3.71
N ALA A 58 2.35 -14.20 -4.43
CA ALA A 58 2.81 -12.88 -4.86
C ALA A 58 3.17 -11.99 -3.67
N TYR A 59 2.31 -11.94 -2.65
CA TYR A 59 2.57 -11.17 -1.43
C TYR A 59 3.84 -11.63 -0.69
N THR A 60 4.03 -12.93 -0.52
CA THR A 60 5.22 -13.49 0.15
C THR A 60 6.49 -13.12 -0.62
N LEU A 61 6.51 -13.31 -1.94
CA LEU A 61 7.66 -12.92 -2.75
C LEU A 61 7.93 -11.42 -2.74
N PHE A 62 6.89 -10.58 -2.72
CA PHE A 62 7.03 -9.14 -2.52
C PHE A 62 7.75 -8.83 -1.20
N ILE A 63 7.32 -9.44 -0.09
CA ILE A 63 7.94 -9.23 1.22
C ILE A 63 9.37 -9.79 1.27
N LEU A 64 9.63 -10.97 0.69
CA LEU A 64 10.98 -11.52 0.58
C LEU A 64 11.90 -10.60 -0.22
N LYS A 65 11.41 -10.01 -1.32
CA LYS A 65 12.18 -9.03 -2.08
C LYS A 65 12.48 -7.77 -1.25
N LYS A 66 11.49 -7.24 -0.52
CA LYS A 66 11.70 -6.08 0.36
C LYS A 66 12.67 -6.39 1.51
N ALA A 67 12.66 -7.61 2.05
CA ALA A 67 13.65 -8.06 3.03
C ALA A 67 15.06 -8.13 2.42
N GLN A 68 15.20 -8.67 1.21
CA GLN A 68 16.46 -8.70 0.49
C GLN A 68 17.00 -7.28 0.23
N ASP A 69 16.15 -6.35 -0.22
CA ASP A 69 16.53 -4.95 -0.47
C ASP A 69 16.95 -4.23 0.82
N ALA A 70 16.39 -4.64 1.96
CA ALA A 70 16.78 -4.16 3.29
C ALA A 70 18.02 -4.87 3.88
N GLY A 71 18.66 -5.78 3.14
CA GLY A 71 19.91 -6.43 3.53
C GLY A 71 19.75 -7.73 4.33
N TYR A 72 18.53 -8.24 4.53
CA TYR A 72 18.33 -9.52 5.21
C TYR A 72 18.67 -10.71 4.30
N ALA A 73 19.14 -11.79 4.90
CA ALA A 73 19.36 -13.05 4.20
C ALA A 73 18.01 -13.69 3.83
N VAL A 74 17.80 -13.93 2.54
CA VAL A 74 16.58 -14.55 2.01
C VAL A 74 16.93 -15.84 1.27
N PRO A 75 16.21 -16.96 1.49
CA PRO A 75 16.49 -18.20 0.79
C PRO A 75 16.20 -18.09 -0.73
N LEU A 76 17.26 -18.03 -1.55
CA LEU A 76 17.14 -17.84 -3.00
C LEU A 76 16.31 -18.95 -3.67
N THR A 77 16.48 -20.20 -3.23
CA THR A 77 15.71 -21.35 -3.75
C THR A 77 14.21 -21.21 -3.52
N VAL A 78 13.81 -20.60 -2.40
CA VAL A 78 12.40 -20.32 -2.07
C VAL A 78 11.86 -19.24 -3.02
N MET A 79 12.62 -18.17 -3.24
CA MET A 79 12.24 -17.12 -4.21
C MET A 79 12.13 -17.66 -5.64
N GLU A 80 13.09 -18.49 -6.06
CA GLU A 80 13.08 -19.11 -7.39
C GLU A 80 11.85 -19.98 -7.62
N ARG A 81 11.56 -20.89 -6.68
CA ARG A 81 10.37 -21.77 -6.75
C ARG A 81 9.07 -20.97 -6.76
N GLY A 82 8.95 -19.94 -5.91
CA GLY A 82 7.78 -19.07 -5.89
C GLY A 82 7.62 -18.31 -7.20
N SER A 83 8.71 -17.78 -7.76
CA SER A 83 8.67 -17.06 -9.04
C SER A 83 8.24 -17.97 -10.20
N ALA A 84 8.73 -19.22 -10.24
CA ALA A 84 8.31 -20.20 -11.23
C ALA A 84 6.81 -20.49 -11.12
N TYR A 85 6.29 -20.66 -9.90
CA TYR A 85 4.86 -20.79 -9.66
C TYR A 85 4.05 -19.60 -10.19
N LEU A 86 4.51 -18.35 -9.96
CA LEU A 86 3.81 -17.16 -10.47
C LEU A 86 3.81 -17.11 -12.00
N GLN A 87 4.90 -17.51 -12.66
CA GLN A 87 4.95 -17.59 -14.13
C GLN A 87 3.94 -18.64 -14.65
N GLU A 88 3.92 -19.83 -14.04
CA GLU A 88 2.94 -20.86 -14.39
C GLU A 88 1.49 -20.40 -14.16
N PHE A 89 1.26 -19.63 -13.10
CA PHE A 89 -0.03 -19.00 -12.82
C PHE A 89 -0.44 -18.02 -13.91
N LEU A 90 0.43 -17.09 -14.28
CA LEU A 90 0.15 -16.13 -15.36
C LEU A 90 -0.14 -16.85 -16.67
N HIS A 91 0.63 -17.90 -16.99
CA HIS A 91 0.46 -18.71 -18.20
C HIS A 91 -0.74 -19.69 -18.13
N GLY A 92 -1.58 -19.61 -17.10
CA GLY A 92 -2.85 -20.32 -17.01
C GLY A 92 -2.73 -21.81 -16.71
N LYS A 93 -1.59 -22.26 -16.14
CA LYS A 93 -1.36 -23.68 -15.82
C LYS A 93 -1.99 -24.12 -14.50
N LEU A 94 -2.48 -23.18 -13.68
CA LEU A 94 -3.18 -23.52 -12.44
C LEU A 94 -4.64 -23.94 -12.70
N LYS A 95 -5.08 -24.97 -11.98
CA LYS A 95 -6.47 -25.43 -11.97
C LYS A 95 -7.32 -24.50 -11.10
N LYS A 96 -8.05 -23.57 -11.73
CA LYS A 96 -8.79 -22.50 -11.04
C LYS A 96 -9.84 -23.02 -10.06
N GLU A 97 -10.37 -24.22 -10.29
CA GLU A 97 -11.43 -24.86 -9.50
C GLU A 97 -10.99 -25.14 -8.05
N LYS A 98 -9.67 -25.13 -7.78
CA LYS A 98 -9.12 -25.33 -6.44
C LYS A 98 -9.24 -24.11 -5.53
N TYR A 99 -9.55 -22.93 -6.06
CA TYR A 99 -9.47 -21.67 -5.33
C TYR A 99 -10.84 -20.99 -5.28
N PRO A 100 -11.24 -20.43 -4.12
CA PRO A 100 -12.52 -19.75 -3.96
C PRO A 100 -12.53 -18.32 -4.54
N TYR A 101 -11.77 -18.07 -5.59
CA TYR A 101 -11.59 -16.73 -6.17
C TYR A 101 -12.69 -16.39 -7.18
N GLY A 102 -13.31 -15.23 -7.00
CA GLY A 102 -14.09 -14.57 -8.05
C GLY A 102 -13.18 -14.00 -9.15
N SER A 103 -13.78 -13.52 -10.25
CA SER A 103 -13.05 -12.92 -11.38
C SER A 103 -12.12 -11.78 -10.95
N ALA A 104 -12.59 -10.88 -10.09
CA ALA A 104 -11.80 -9.76 -9.60
C ALA A 104 -10.62 -10.19 -8.71
N SER A 105 -10.79 -11.23 -7.89
CA SER A 105 -9.69 -11.82 -7.10
C SER A 105 -8.64 -12.48 -8.00
N TRP A 106 -9.07 -13.16 -9.06
CA TRP A 106 -8.16 -13.75 -10.05
C TRP A 106 -7.33 -12.70 -10.77
N ILE A 107 -7.98 -11.69 -11.35
CA ILE A 107 -7.28 -10.66 -12.12
C ILE A 107 -6.39 -9.78 -11.24
N SER A 108 -6.80 -9.52 -9.99
CA SER A 108 -5.95 -8.84 -8.99
C SER A 108 -4.71 -9.64 -8.65
N SER A 109 -4.85 -10.95 -8.49
CA SER A 109 -3.71 -11.84 -8.24
C SER A 109 -2.76 -11.89 -9.43
N GLN A 110 -3.29 -11.88 -10.67
CA GLN A 110 -2.47 -11.81 -11.88
C GLN A 110 -1.70 -10.49 -11.95
N ALA A 111 -2.35 -9.35 -11.73
CA ALA A 111 -1.70 -8.04 -11.71
C ALA A 111 -0.59 -7.97 -10.65
N PHE A 112 -0.85 -8.47 -9.44
CA PHE A 112 0.14 -8.47 -8.38
C PHE A 112 1.32 -9.41 -8.71
N SER A 113 1.04 -10.60 -9.24
CA SER A 113 2.08 -11.55 -9.66
C SER A 113 2.99 -10.93 -10.71
N LEU A 114 2.41 -10.19 -11.66
CA LEU A 114 3.14 -9.49 -12.71
C LEU A 114 4.08 -8.42 -12.16
N TYR A 115 3.57 -7.58 -11.25
CA TYR A 115 4.40 -6.59 -10.54
C TYR A 115 5.56 -7.26 -9.80
N VAL A 116 5.29 -8.32 -9.05
CA VAL A 116 6.31 -8.99 -8.23
C VAL A 116 7.36 -9.67 -9.10
N LEU A 117 6.95 -10.30 -10.20
CA LEU A 117 7.87 -10.87 -11.18
C LEU A 117 8.78 -9.79 -11.79
N SER A 118 8.24 -8.64 -12.19
CA SER A 118 9.07 -7.50 -12.63
C SER A 118 10.02 -7.02 -11.53
N LEU A 119 9.55 -6.88 -10.29
CA LEU A 119 10.34 -6.41 -9.15
C LEU A 119 11.53 -7.32 -8.82
N ILE A 120 11.40 -8.63 -9.04
CA ILE A 120 12.48 -9.60 -8.82
C ILE A 120 13.32 -9.88 -10.08
N GLY A 121 13.17 -9.07 -11.14
CA GLY A 121 13.98 -9.17 -12.36
C GLY A 121 13.56 -10.27 -13.34
N LYS A 122 12.29 -10.71 -13.27
CA LYS A 122 11.69 -11.70 -14.19
C LYS A 122 10.44 -11.13 -14.88
N PRO A 123 10.52 -9.98 -15.58
CA PRO A 123 9.36 -9.35 -16.17
C PRO A 123 8.70 -10.24 -17.23
N GLU A 124 7.39 -10.08 -17.42
CA GLU A 124 6.60 -10.76 -18.44
C GLU A 124 5.94 -9.71 -19.37
N PRO A 125 6.70 -9.06 -20.29
CA PRO A 125 6.23 -7.92 -21.07
C PRO A 125 4.96 -8.20 -21.89
N ALA A 126 4.88 -9.38 -22.49
CA ALA A 126 3.71 -9.81 -23.25
C ALA A 126 2.45 -9.90 -22.37
N TYR A 127 2.61 -10.28 -21.09
CA TYR A 127 1.50 -10.33 -20.14
C TYR A 127 1.11 -8.93 -19.63
N ILE A 128 2.08 -8.01 -19.48
CA ILE A 128 1.79 -6.58 -19.22
C ILE A 128 0.89 -6.02 -20.31
N GLU A 129 1.22 -6.25 -21.59
CA GLU A 129 0.39 -5.78 -22.70
C GLU A 129 -0.98 -6.45 -22.73
N HIS A 130 -1.05 -7.76 -22.43
CA HIS A 130 -2.32 -8.47 -22.32
C HIS A 130 -3.23 -7.86 -21.26
N LEU A 131 -2.69 -7.61 -20.06
CA LEU A 131 -3.46 -7.09 -18.94
C LEU A 131 -3.82 -5.61 -19.14
N TYR A 132 -2.94 -4.82 -19.77
CA TYR A 132 -3.19 -3.44 -20.16
C TYR A 132 -4.39 -3.30 -21.11
N LYS A 133 -4.52 -4.21 -22.08
CA LYS A 133 -5.68 -4.25 -22.98
C LYS A 133 -7.00 -4.54 -22.24
N LYS A 134 -6.93 -5.17 -21.06
CA LYS A 134 -8.07 -5.48 -20.18
C LYS A 134 -8.12 -4.57 -18.95
N ARG A 135 -7.37 -3.46 -18.92
CA ARG A 135 -7.28 -2.59 -17.73
C ARG A 135 -8.64 -2.13 -17.21
N ASP A 136 -9.64 -2.03 -18.07
CA ASP A 136 -10.99 -1.64 -17.65
C ASP A 136 -11.72 -2.68 -16.79
N GLU A 137 -11.34 -3.95 -16.91
CA GLU A 137 -11.81 -5.06 -16.08
C GLU A 137 -11.07 -5.15 -14.74
N LEU A 138 -9.95 -4.45 -14.59
CA LEU A 138 -9.14 -4.51 -13.37
C LEU A 138 -9.78 -3.63 -12.27
N PRO A 139 -9.94 -4.19 -11.05
CA PRO A 139 -10.11 -3.41 -9.82
C PRO A 139 -9.00 -2.35 -9.70
N LEU A 140 -9.28 -1.21 -9.06
CA LEU A 140 -8.30 -0.12 -8.89
C LEU A 140 -7.03 -0.60 -8.17
N PHE A 141 -7.17 -1.43 -7.15
CA PHE A 141 -6.03 -2.05 -6.50
C PHE A 141 -5.16 -2.86 -7.47
N ALA A 142 -5.79 -3.63 -8.36
CA ALA A 142 -5.09 -4.41 -9.39
C ALA A 142 -4.43 -3.51 -10.46
N ARG A 143 -5.12 -2.44 -10.91
CA ARG A 143 -4.55 -1.47 -11.85
C ARG A 143 -3.27 -0.85 -11.32
N THR A 144 -3.21 -0.64 -10.01
CA THR A 144 -2.02 -0.09 -9.33
C THR A 144 -0.82 -1.04 -9.47
N PHE A 145 -1.01 -2.35 -9.32
CA PHE A 145 0.09 -3.30 -9.56
C PHE A 145 0.51 -3.34 -11.03
N LEU A 146 -0.44 -3.28 -11.97
CA LEU A 146 -0.11 -3.19 -13.39
C LEU A 146 0.71 -1.93 -13.70
N LEU A 147 0.34 -0.79 -13.12
CA LEU A 147 1.07 0.47 -13.25
C LEU A 147 2.51 0.33 -12.75
N LYS A 148 2.72 -0.28 -11.58
CA LYS A 148 4.09 -0.53 -11.06
C LYS A 148 4.89 -1.48 -11.94
N ALA A 149 4.26 -2.51 -12.49
CA ALA A 149 4.93 -3.43 -13.42
C ALA A 149 5.39 -2.70 -14.70
N ILE A 150 4.55 -1.82 -15.25
CA ILE A 150 4.85 -0.98 -16.41
C ILE A 150 5.97 0.00 -16.10
N HIS A 151 5.92 0.65 -14.94
CA HIS A 151 6.96 1.59 -14.50
C HIS A 151 8.33 0.91 -14.43
N LEU A 152 8.40 -0.29 -13.84
CA LEU A 152 9.64 -1.06 -13.74
C LEU A 152 10.22 -1.50 -15.10
N GLU A 153 9.40 -1.63 -16.15
CA GLU A 153 9.93 -1.89 -17.50
C GLU A 153 10.59 -0.65 -18.13
N GLY A 154 10.19 0.55 -17.72
CA GLY A 154 10.84 1.82 -18.09
C GLY A 154 10.71 2.25 -19.56
N ASN A 155 10.07 1.46 -20.44
CA ASN A 155 9.97 1.74 -21.87
C ASN A 155 8.52 1.85 -22.39
N LYS A 156 7.54 1.98 -21.48
CA LYS A 156 6.09 2.02 -21.79
C LYS A 156 5.40 3.29 -21.27
N GLN A 157 6.05 4.44 -21.43
CA GLN A 157 5.62 5.76 -20.93
C GLN A 157 4.13 6.06 -21.21
N ALA A 158 3.66 5.90 -22.45
CA ALA A 158 2.28 6.18 -22.81
C ALA A 158 1.26 5.29 -22.05
N MET A 159 1.59 4.02 -21.79
CA MET A 159 0.73 3.14 -20.99
C MET A 159 0.71 3.55 -19.51
N GLN A 160 1.85 4.03 -19.00
CA GLN A 160 1.96 4.56 -17.64
C GLN A 160 1.05 5.79 -17.48
N GLU A 161 1.21 6.79 -18.35
CA GLU A 161 0.42 8.03 -18.34
C GLU A 161 -1.08 7.76 -18.48
N ASP A 162 -1.46 6.82 -19.36
CA ASP A 162 -2.84 6.40 -19.53
C ASP A 162 -3.42 5.77 -18.26
N LEU A 163 -2.68 4.87 -17.59
CA LEU A 163 -3.14 4.25 -16.35
C LEU A 163 -3.19 5.24 -15.18
N VAL A 164 -2.22 6.14 -15.07
CA VAL A 164 -2.24 7.21 -14.06
C VAL A 164 -3.51 8.04 -14.23
N ARG A 165 -3.81 8.48 -15.46
CA ARG A 165 -5.04 9.22 -15.76
C ARG A 165 -6.30 8.41 -15.45
N ASP A 166 -6.35 7.15 -15.83
CA ASP A 166 -7.50 6.27 -15.58
C ASP A 166 -7.76 6.08 -14.08
N ILE A 167 -6.70 5.90 -13.28
CA ILE A 167 -6.77 5.81 -11.81
C ILE A 167 -7.23 7.14 -11.23
N MET A 168 -6.59 8.24 -11.61
CA MET A 168 -6.90 9.58 -11.09
C MET A 168 -8.33 10.03 -11.42
N ASN A 169 -8.91 9.58 -12.54
CA ASN A 169 -10.32 9.82 -12.86
C ASN A 169 -11.30 9.15 -11.87
N LYS A 170 -10.83 8.25 -10.99
CA LYS A 170 -11.64 7.61 -9.94
C LYS A 170 -11.47 8.27 -8.57
N ILE A 171 -10.62 9.28 -8.44
CA ILE A 171 -10.42 9.97 -7.16
C ILE A 171 -11.71 10.66 -6.72
N LYS A 172 -12.03 10.52 -5.44
CA LYS A 172 -13.09 11.28 -4.78
C LYS A 172 -12.47 12.38 -3.95
N ILE A 173 -12.81 13.63 -4.23
CA ILE A 173 -12.25 14.79 -3.55
C ILE A 173 -13.34 15.51 -2.77
N SER A 174 -13.04 15.81 -1.52
CA SER A 174 -13.77 16.72 -0.64
C SER A 174 -12.86 17.88 -0.22
N PRO A 175 -13.36 18.93 0.44
CA PRO A 175 -12.51 20.04 0.89
C PRO A 175 -11.31 19.61 1.76
N THR A 176 -11.46 18.55 2.56
CA THR A 176 -10.43 18.14 3.54
C THR A 176 -9.76 16.81 3.22
N THR A 177 -10.43 15.94 2.46
CA THR A 177 -9.97 14.57 2.16
C THR A 177 -10.05 14.24 0.68
N ALA A 178 -9.21 13.31 0.25
CA ALA A 178 -9.29 12.71 -1.07
C ALA A 178 -9.04 11.21 -0.95
N TYR A 179 -9.73 10.37 -1.70
CA TYR A 179 -9.59 8.92 -1.57
C TYR A 179 -10.09 8.16 -2.80
N PHE A 180 -9.83 6.86 -2.82
CA PHE A 180 -10.33 5.94 -3.84
C PHE A 180 -11.21 4.89 -3.17
N GLU A 181 -12.23 4.43 -3.87
CA GLU A 181 -13.09 3.37 -3.39
C GLU A 181 -13.43 2.37 -4.49
N GLU A 182 -13.66 1.13 -4.08
CA GLU A 182 -14.14 0.06 -4.94
C GLU A 182 -15.39 -0.55 -4.34
N LYS A 183 -16.33 -0.94 -5.20
CA LYS A 183 -17.62 -1.48 -4.76
C LYS A 183 -17.60 -3.00 -4.56
N GLU A 184 -16.66 -3.69 -5.21
CA GLU A 184 -16.60 -5.15 -5.22
C GLU A 184 -15.84 -5.66 -4.00
N ALA A 185 -16.49 -6.51 -3.20
CA ALA A 185 -15.84 -7.16 -2.08
C ALA A 185 -15.00 -8.35 -2.58
N MET A 186 -13.70 -8.33 -2.29
CA MET A 186 -12.77 -9.40 -2.66
C MET A 186 -12.05 -9.95 -1.40
N PRO A 187 -12.75 -10.72 -0.54
CA PRO A 187 -12.23 -11.14 0.76
C PRO A 187 -10.96 -12.01 0.64
N TRP A 188 -10.85 -12.84 -0.41
CA TRP A 188 -9.74 -13.75 -0.62
C TRP A 188 -8.42 -13.09 -1.03
N VAL A 189 -8.45 -11.78 -1.32
CA VAL A 189 -7.27 -10.94 -1.56
C VAL A 189 -7.23 -9.76 -0.57
N PHE A 190 -7.98 -9.88 0.54
CA PHE A 190 -8.02 -8.94 1.67
C PHE A 190 -8.41 -7.50 1.30
N HIS A 191 -9.19 -7.31 0.25
CA HIS A 191 -9.50 -5.98 -0.29
C HIS A 191 -10.11 -5.02 0.76
N SER A 192 -9.68 -3.76 0.74
CA SER A 192 -10.31 -2.64 1.43
C SER A 192 -10.02 -1.32 0.71
N ASN A 193 -10.91 -0.33 0.85
CA ASN A 193 -10.70 1.01 0.27
C ASN A 193 -9.45 1.70 0.83
N LEU A 194 -9.11 1.40 2.09
CA LEU A 194 -7.88 1.89 2.72
C LEU A 194 -6.65 1.34 1.99
N ARG A 195 -6.59 0.03 1.72
CA ARG A 195 -5.47 -0.58 0.98
C ARG A 195 -5.38 -0.06 -0.45
N THR A 196 -6.51 0.07 -1.14
CA THR A 196 -6.56 0.65 -2.49
C THR A 196 -6.01 2.07 -2.49
N THR A 197 -6.51 2.93 -1.60
CA THR A 197 -6.07 4.32 -1.50
C THR A 197 -4.60 4.45 -1.10
N ALA A 198 -4.14 3.66 -0.13
CA ALA A 198 -2.75 3.66 0.31
C ALA A 198 -1.81 3.19 -0.80
N MET A 199 -2.14 2.10 -1.50
CA MET A 199 -1.30 1.58 -2.57
C MET A 199 -1.23 2.53 -3.77
N ILE A 200 -2.33 3.19 -4.11
CA ILE A 200 -2.34 4.22 -5.17
C ILE A 200 -1.44 5.38 -4.76
N LEU A 201 -1.60 5.93 -3.55
CA LEU A 201 -0.74 7.02 -3.06
C LEU A 201 0.73 6.63 -3.09
N GLN A 202 1.08 5.48 -2.52
CA GLN A 202 2.45 4.97 -2.52
C GLN A 202 3.01 4.87 -3.94
N THR A 203 2.23 4.35 -4.86
CA THR A 203 2.65 4.15 -6.26
C THR A 203 2.86 5.48 -6.97
N LEU A 204 1.94 6.42 -6.83
CA LEU A 204 2.06 7.72 -7.48
C LEU A 204 3.28 8.50 -6.98
N ILE A 205 3.59 8.44 -5.67
CA ILE A 205 4.81 9.05 -5.13
C ILE A 205 6.06 8.33 -5.65
N GLU A 206 6.07 7.00 -5.69
CA GLU A 206 7.22 6.22 -6.16
C GLU A 206 7.57 6.53 -7.63
N ILE A 207 6.57 6.80 -8.46
CA ILE A 207 6.77 7.11 -9.89
C ILE A 207 6.83 8.62 -10.18
N GLU A 208 6.85 9.46 -9.14
CA GLU A 208 6.88 10.93 -9.22
C GLU A 208 5.68 11.56 -9.98
N GLU A 209 4.50 10.96 -9.84
CA GLU A 209 3.22 11.38 -10.43
C GLU A 209 2.16 11.68 -9.34
N GLU A 210 2.59 12.10 -8.16
CA GLU A 210 1.67 12.40 -7.07
C GLU A 210 0.72 13.57 -7.40
N PRO A 211 -0.55 13.50 -6.96
CA PRO A 211 -1.47 14.60 -7.17
C PRO A 211 -1.24 15.69 -6.10
N ALA A 212 -1.65 16.93 -6.41
CA ALA A 212 -1.69 18.01 -5.42
C ALA A 212 -2.56 17.68 -4.19
N SER A 213 -3.49 16.72 -4.33
CA SER A 213 -4.32 16.19 -3.25
C SER A 213 -3.63 15.12 -2.38
N ALA A 214 -2.34 14.83 -2.56
CA ALA A 214 -1.62 13.81 -1.77
C ALA A 214 -1.78 14.01 -0.26
N ALA A 215 -1.67 15.24 0.24
CA ALA A 215 -1.92 15.55 1.65
C ALA A 215 -3.38 15.30 2.08
N GLN A 216 -4.36 15.51 1.18
CA GLN A 216 -5.76 15.17 1.43
C GLN A 216 -5.96 13.64 1.49
N ILE A 217 -5.18 12.87 0.72
CA ILE A 217 -5.18 11.41 0.75
C ILE A 217 -4.60 10.90 2.07
N VAL A 218 -3.45 11.43 2.50
CA VAL A 218 -2.86 11.11 3.81
C VAL A 218 -3.85 11.37 4.94
N ARG A 219 -4.48 12.55 4.96
CA ARG A 219 -5.51 12.87 5.97
C ARG A 219 -6.67 11.88 5.99
N TRP A 220 -7.11 11.42 4.81
CA TRP A 220 -8.16 10.41 4.74
C TRP A 220 -7.69 9.07 5.31
N LEU A 221 -6.48 8.63 4.94
CA LEU A 221 -5.89 7.38 5.42
C LEU A 221 -5.74 7.37 6.95
N THR A 222 -5.21 8.43 7.54
CA THR A 222 -5.05 8.56 9.00
C THR A 222 -6.41 8.56 9.72
N LYS A 223 -7.43 9.21 9.15
CA LYS A 223 -8.79 9.18 9.72
C LYS A 223 -9.40 7.78 9.67
N GLU A 224 -9.22 7.08 8.56
CA GLU A 224 -9.74 5.71 8.40
C GLU A 224 -9.03 4.73 9.36
N GLU A 225 -7.72 4.88 9.55
CA GLU A 225 -6.92 4.13 10.54
C GLU A 225 -7.52 4.28 11.95
N GLN A 226 -7.77 5.53 12.39
CA GLN A 226 -8.29 5.81 13.74
C GLN A 226 -9.74 5.37 13.96
N SER A 227 -10.53 5.25 12.89
CA SER A 227 -11.98 5.07 13.01
C SER A 227 -12.45 3.62 12.92
N ARG A 228 -11.57 2.68 12.54
CA ARG A 228 -11.96 1.28 12.32
C ARG A 228 -10.90 0.29 12.79
N TRP A 229 -11.34 -0.91 13.12
CA TRP A 229 -10.41 -2.02 13.34
C TRP A 229 -9.70 -2.37 12.03
N MET A 230 -8.38 -2.24 12.00
CA MET A 230 -7.56 -2.57 10.84
C MET A 230 -7.13 -4.03 10.83
N SER A 231 -7.13 -4.63 9.64
CA SER A 231 -6.47 -5.92 9.43
C SER A 231 -4.95 -5.76 9.32
N THR A 232 -4.21 -6.84 9.50
CA THR A 232 -2.74 -6.86 9.27
C THR A 232 -2.36 -6.37 7.87
N GLN A 233 -3.18 -6.69 6.87
CA GLN A 233 -2.99 -6.27 5.49
C GLN A 233 -3.31 -4.78 5.30
N ASP A 234 -4.29 -4.22 6.02
CA ASP A 234 -4.54 -2.79 6.01
C ASP A 234 -3.35 -2.03 6.60
N ASN A 235 -2.88 -2.46 7.78
CA ASN A 235 -1.75 -1.83 8.48
C ASN A 235 -0.49 -1.83 7.60
N ALA A 236 -0.19 -2.95 6.95
CA ALA A 236 1.00 -3.07 6.10
C ALA A 236 1.01 -2.06 4.95
N TYR A 237 -0.12 -1.87 4.25
CA TYR A 237 -0.19 -0.96 3.10
C TYR A 237 -0.36 0.49 3.50
N TYR A 238 -1.12 0.78 4.58
CA TYR A 238 -1.21 2.12 5.17
C TYR A 238 0.16 2.64 5.52
N LEU A 239 0.89 1.87 6.33
CA LEU A 239 2.24 2.19 6.69
C LEU A 239 3.07 2.37 5.41
N TYR A 240 3.05 1.41 4.48
CA TYR A 240 3.85 1.46 3.24
C TYR A 240 3.72 2.78 2.48
N ALA A 241 2.49 3.29 2.38
CA ALA A 241 2.24 4.59 1.76
C ALA A 241 2.75 5.78 2.57
N LEU A 242 2.57 5.76 3.89
CA LEU A 242 3.01 6.85 4.75
C LEU A 242 4.53 6.97 4.86
N ASP A 243 5.28 5.87 4.90
CA ASP A 243 6.75 5.99 4.88
C ASP A 243 7.25 6.57 3.56
N GLU A 244 6.66 6.18 2.43
CA GLU A 244 7.01 6.79 1.13
C GLU A 244 6.71 8.30 1.13
N TYR A 245 5.52 8.69 1.60
CA TYR A 245 5.14 10.09 1.72
C TYR A 245 6.06 10.87 2.67
N PHE A 246 6.34 10.33 3.86
CA PHE A 246 7.19 11.00 4.83
C PHE A 246 8.65 11.07 4.39
N ARG A 247 9.18 10.06 3.70
CA ARG A 247 10.51 10.16 3.09
C ARG A 247 10.57 11.28 2.05
N ARG A 248 9.48 11.48 1.29
CA ARG A 248 9.42 12.47 0.20
C ARG A 248 9.16 13.90 0.67
N TYR A 249 8.34 14.11 1.69
CA TYR A 249 7.87 15.45 2.11
C TYR A 249 8.14 15.81 3.58
N GLU A 250 8.36 14.83 4.46
CA GLU A 250 8.54 15.05 5.91
C GLU A 250 9.87 14.47 6.40
N ALA A 251 10.92 14.64 5.58
CA ALA A 251 12.27 14.19 5.88
C ALA A 251 12.87 14.93 7.08
N GLU A 252 12.50 16.20 7.28
CA GLU A 252 12.97 17.02 8.38
C GLU A 252 12.20 16.72 9.67
N GLU A 253 12.86 16.85 10.82
CA GLU A 253 12.17 16.77 12.10
C GLU A 253 11.34 18.04 12.32
N PRO A 254 10.05 17.91 12.69
CA PRO A 254 9.22 19.06 12.98
C PRO A 254 9.83 19.90 14.10
N LYS A 255 10.13 21.17 13.79
CA LYS A 255 10.53 22.18 14.77
C LYS A 255 9.91 23.53 14.43
N PHE A 256 8.59 23.54 14.38
CA PHE A 256 7.83 24.72 14.00
C PHE A 256 6.61 24.92 14.89
N ARG A 257 6.14 26.16 14.92
CA ARG A 257 4.88 26.56 15.54
C ARG A 257 3.85 26.74 14.45
N VAL A 258 2.70 26.12 14.63
CA VAL A 258 1.51 26.43 13.84
C VAL A 258 0.64 27.35 14.66
N GLU A 259 0.23 28.45 14.06
CA GLU A 259 -0.75 29.37 14.61
C GLU A 259 -1.85 29.54 13.58
N VAL A 260 -3.10 29.31 14.00
CA VAL A 260 -4.29 29.57 13.18
C VAL A 260 -5.04 30.72 13.81
N THR A 261 -5.34 31.73 13.01
CA THR A 261 -6.04 32.94 13.44
C THR A 261 -7.36 33.10 12.69
N LEU A 262 -8.40 33.46 13.43
CA LEU A 262 -9.71 33.83 12.87
C LEU A 262 -10.01 35.26 13.27
N ALA A 263 -10.18 36.15 12.28
CA ALA A 263 -10.37 37.59 12.50
C ALA A 263 -9.31 38.22 13.42
N GLY A 264 -8.05 37.76 13.30
CA GLY A 264 -6.91 38.26 14.08
C GLY A 264 -6.81 37.69 15.50
N LYS A 265 -7.75 36.84 15.94
CA LYS A 265 -7.66 36.10 17.19
C LYS A 265 -7.08 34.72 16.94
N THR A 266 -6.03 34.35 17.67
CA THR A 266 -5.49 32.99 17.65
C THR A 266 -6.54 32.02 18.18
N ILE A 267 -6.92 31.05 17.34
CA ILE A 267 -7.91 30.01 17.66
C ILE A 267 -7.26 28.65 17.87
N LEU A 268 -6.05 28.44 17.33
CA LEU A 268 -5.25 27.25 17.53
C LEU A 268 -3.78 27.65 17.56
N GLU A 269 -3.04 27.11 18.52
CA GLU A 269 -1.59 27.19 18.57
C GLU A 269 -1.05 25.81 18.94
N HIS A 270 -0.07 25.34 18.19
CA HIS A 270 0.58 24.07 18.47
C HIS A 270 2.07 24.14 18.13
N PHE A 271 2.90 23.53 18.97
CA PHE A 271 4.34 23.41 18.76
C PHE A 271 4.67 21.98 18.35
N PHE A 272 4.99 21.78 17.08
CA PHE A 272 5.49 20.51 16.60
C PHE A 272 7.00 20.48 16.83
N LEU A 273 7.40 19.81 17.91
CA LEU A 273 8.81 19.69 18.35
C LEU A 273 9.45 18.36 17.97
N LYS A 274 8.63 17.39 17.58
CA LYS A 274 9.02 16.06 17.11
C LYS A 274 7.93 15.53 16.18
N ARG A 275 8.22 14.41 15.49
CA ARG A 275 7.21 13.67 14.73
C ARG A 275 6.12 13.16 15.69
N THR A 276 4.87 13.35 15.32
CA THR A 276 3.70 12.98 16.11
C THR A 276 2.55 12.65 15.18
N GLU A 277 1.72 11.69 15.57
CA GLU A 277 0.43 11.41 14.91
C GLU A 277 -0.71 12.28 15.45
N GLU A 278 -0.40 13.14 16.43
CA GLU A 278 -1.39 14.00 17.06
C GLU A 278 -1.92 15.04 16.08
N ILE A 279 -3.23 15.00 15.85
CA ILE A 279 -3.94 15.98 15.04
C ILE A 279 -4.34 17.14 15.94
N SER A 280 -3.65 18.27 15.82
CA SER A 280 -4.08 19.51 16.46
C SER A 280 -5.27 20.12 15.72
N GLN A 281 -6.42 20.18 16.39
CA GLN A 281 -7.67 20.68 15.80
C GLN A 281 -8.40 21.62 16.76
N GLN A 282 -9.11 22.59 16.19
CA GLN A 282 -10.05 23.44 16.91
C GLN A 282 -11.38 23.49 16.18
N LYS A 283 -12.47 23.29 16.92
CA LYS A 283 -13.84 23.43 16.39
C LYS A 283 -14.47 24.70 16.94
N ILE A 284 -15.01 25.52 16.06
CA ILE A 284 -15.75 26.74 16.42
C ILE A 284 -17.20 26.56 15.97
N GLU A 285 -18.13 26.73 16.89
CA GLU A 285 -19.55 26.62 16.58
C GLU A 285 -20.01 27.83 15.77
N MET A 286 -20.70 27.60 14.66
CA MET A 286 -21.19 28.70 13.80
C MET A 286 -22.08 29.70 14.54
N ALA A 287 -22.79 29.24 15.58
CA ALA A 287 -23.63 30.09 16.42
C ALA A 287 -22.83 31.11 17.27
N SER A 288 -21.53 30.87 17.47
CA SER A 288 -20.62 31.78 18.19
C SER A 288 -20.04 32.89 17.31
N LEU A 289 -20.33 32.87 16.01
CA LEU A 289 -19.81 33.82 15.04
C LEU A 289 -20.86 34.89 14.72
N GLU A 290 -20.44 36.15 14.64
CA GLU A 290 -21.35 37.24 14.29
C GLU A 290 -21.80 37.14 12.82
N LYS A 291 -23.11 37.29 12.61
CA LYS A 291 -23.71 37.16 11.28
C LYS A 291 -23.36 38.38 10.42
N GLY A 292 -22.82 38.13 9.24
CA GLY A 292 -22.55 39.17 8.23
C GLY A 292 -21.14 39.77 8.31
N GLU A 293 -20.35 39.40 9.31
CA GLU A 293 -18.94 39.78 9.37
C GLU A 293 -18.07 38.89 8.46
N LYS A 294 -17.05 39.50 7.83
CA LYS A 294 -15.99 38.76 7.15
C LYS A 294 -14.96 38.34 8.19
N LEU A 295 -14.84 37.03 8.39
CA LEU A 295 -13.87 36.44 9.31
C LEU A 295 -12.70 35.85 8.50
N PRO A 296 -11.61 36.61 8.26
CA PRO A 296 -10.46 36.08 7.55
C PRO A 296 -9.82 34.97 8.39
N LEU A 297 -9.58 33.83 7.74
CA LEU A 297 -8.81 32.71 8.27
C LEU A 297 -7.38 32.82 7.74
N ARG A 298 -6.39 32.80 8.63
CA ARG A 298 -4.97 32.79 8.30
C ARG A 298 -4.24 31.78 9.15
#